data_AF-A0A5Y3BGE7-F1
#
_entry.id   AF-A0A5Y3BGE7-F1
#
_cell.length_a   1.000
_cell.length_b   1.000
_cell.length_c   1.000
_cell.angle_alpha   90.00
_cell.angle_beta   90.00
_cell.angle_gamma   90.00
#
_symmetry.space_group_name_H-M   'P 1'
#
loop_
_entity.id
_entity.type
_entity.pdbx_description
1 polymer ?
#
loop_
_entity_poly.entity_id
_entity_poly.type
_entity_poly.pdbx_seq_one_letter_code
_entity_poly.pdbx_strand_id
1 'polypeptide(L)'
;MNKILFVCARFPWPLLTGDALRAYNQIKVLSEKNVVDVFSVEKPFASQCDINKYLNVSSSGKITKLRKIYNILSHSKDTALQCAMYYDQQSW
;
A
#
# COMPACT_ATOMS: atom_id res chain seq x y z
N MET A 1 -19.42 -3.80 -13.85
CA MET A 1 -18.11 -3.15 -13.64
C MET A 1 -18.02 -2.82 -12.16
N ASN A 2 -17.11 -3.45 -11.44
CA ASN A 2 -17.02 -3.29 -9.98
C ASN A 2 -15.93 -2.28 -9.62
N LYS A 3 -16.02 -1.71 -8.42
CA LYS A 3 -14.99 -0.84 -7.85
C LYS A 3 -14.18 -1.62 -6.83
N ILE A 4 -12.87 -1.67 -7.00
CA ILE A 4 -11.95 -2.44 -6.16
C ILE A 4 -11.01 -1.46 -5.44
N LEU A 5 -10.93 -1.59 -4.12
CA LEU A 5 -9.88 -0.93 -3.34
C LEU A 5 -8.75 -1.93 -3.11
N PHE A 6 -7.59 -1.67 -3.71
CA PHE A 6 -6.39 -2.48 -3.56
C PHE A 6 -5.51 -1.90 -2.45
N VAL A 7 -5.39 -2.63 -1.34
CA VAL A 7 -4.64 -2.20 -0.15
C VAL A 7 -3.26 -2.87 -0.13
N CYS A 8 -2.20 -2.07 0.03
CA CYS A 8 -0.84 -2.58 0.03
C CYS A 8 0.06 -1.84 1.04
N ALA A 9 1.10 -2.51 1.53
CA ALA A 9 2.06 -1.88 2.43
C ALA A 9 2.96 -0.89 1.69
N ARG A 10 3.54 -1.33 0.57
CA ARG A 10 4.36 -0.49 -0.32
C ARG A 10 3.58 -0.15 -1.56
N PHE A 11 3.72 1.09 -2.02
CA PHE A 11 3.14 1.48 -3.29
C PHE A 11 3.69 0.57 -4.42
N PRO A 12 2.85 0.08 -5.35
CA PRO A 12 3.25 -0.87 -6.39
C PRO A 12 4.08 -0.25 -7.52
N TRP A 13 4.99 0.65 -7.16
CA TRP A 13 5.98 1.30 -8.01
C TRP A 13 7.08 1.97 -7.16
N PRO A 14 8.35 2.00 -7.62
CA PRO A 14 8.90 1.32 -8.80
C PRO A 14 9.01 -0.19 -8.61
N LEU A 15 9.15 -0.94 -9.71
CA LEU A 15 9.19 -2.41 -9.73
C LEU A 15 10.57 -2.96 -9.29
N LEU A 16 11.09 -2.46 -8.17
CA LEU A 16 12.41 -2.86 -7.64
C LEU A 16 12.32 -4.10 -6.74
N THR A 17 11.14 -4.40 -6.21
CA THR A 17 10.93 -5.46 -5.23
C THR A 17 9.82 -6.42 -5.69
N GLY A 18 9.93 -7.70 -5.29
CA GLY A 18 8.99 -8.73 -5.74
C GLY A 18 7.54 -8.49 -5.28
N ASP A 19 7.34 -7.86 -4.12
CA ASP A 19 6.03 -7.42 -3.64
C ASP A 19 5.43 -6.33 -4.54
N ALA A 20 6.22 -5.34 -4.96
CA ALA A 20 5.79 -4.30 -5.88
C ALA A 20 5.45 -4.86 -7.26
N LEU A 21 6.28 -5.76 -7.79
CA LEU A 21 6.05 -6.43 -9.08
C LEU A 21 4.75 -7.25 -9.10
N ARG A 22 4.52 -8.03 -8.04
CA ARG A 22 3.30 -8.83 -7.90
C ARG A 22 2.07 -7.95 -7.82
N ALA A 23 2.09 -6.91 -6.99
CA ALA A 23 0.97 -5.99 -6.84
C ALA A 23 0.68 -5.23 -8.15
N TYR A 24 1.71 -4.78 -8.87
CA TYR A 24 1.57 -4.15 -10.19
C TYR A 24 0.83 -5.07 -11.17
N ASN A 25 1.24 -6.33 -11.29
CA ASN A 25 0.63 -7.28 -12.23
C ASN A 25 -0.82 -7.62 -11.85
N GLN A 26 -1.12 -7.73 -10.55
CA GLN A 26 -2.49 -7.93 -10.08
C GLN A 26 -3.38 -6.74 -10.43
N ILE A 27 -2.92 -5.52 -10.14
CA ILE A 27 -3.65 -4.28 -10.46
C ILE A 27 -3.90 -4.17 -11.97
N LYS A 28 -2.88 -4.45 -12.79
CA LYS A 28 -3.00 -4.44 -14.25
C LYS A 28 -4.14 -5.33 -14.72
N VAL A 29 -4.15 -6.60 -14.33
CA VAL A 29 -5.20 -7.56 -14.73
C VAL A 29 -6.57 -7.16 -14.17
N LEU A 30 -6.63 -6.70 -12.92
CA LEU A 30 -7.90 -6.26 -12.31
C LEU A 30 -8.50 -5.05 -13.02
N SER A 31 -7.68 -4.13 -13.51
CA SER A 31 -8.10 -2.90 -14.18
C SER A 31 -8.78 -3.14 -15.53
N GLU A 32 -8.57 -4.29 -16.17
CA GLU A 32 -9.18 -4.63 -17.47
C GLU A 32 -10.71 -4.70 -17.42
N LYS A 33 -11.30 -5.01 -16.26
CA LYS A 33 -12.75 -5.19 -16.09
C LYS A 33 -13.34 -4.40 -14.92
N ASN A 34 -12.49 -3.71 -14.14
CA ASN A 34 -12.87 -3.05 -12.91
C ASN A 34 -12.20 -1.68 -12.79
N VAL A 35 -12.83 -0.80 -12.02
CA VAL A 35 -12.22 0.45 -11.57
C VAL A 35 -11.38 0.13 -10.33
N VAL A 36 -10.08 0.40 -10.38
CA VAL A 36 -9.16 0.07 -9.28
C VAL A 36 -8.66 1.35 -8.63
N ASP A 37 -8.95 1.49 -7.34
CA ASP A 37 -8.32 2.48 -6.46
C ASP A 37 -7.21 1.79 -5.67
N VAL A 38 -6.12 2.50 -5.38
CA VAL A 38 -5.01 2.00 -4.55
C VAL A 38 -4.88 2.82 -3.28
N PHE A 39 -4.74 2.12 -2.16
CA PHE A 39 -4.24 2.68 -0.92
C PHE A 39 -2.94 2.00 -0.54
N SER A 40 -1.87 2.78 -0.37
CA SER A 40 -0.58 2.28 0.11
C SER A 40 -0.18 2.89 1.44
N VAL A 41 0.36 2.09 2.35
CA VAL A 41 0.85 2.62 3.64
C VAL A 41 2.06 3.53 3.44
N GLU A 42 2.94 3.18 2.50
CA GLU A 42 4.06 4.03 2.09
C GLU A 42 3.66 4.97 0.96
N LYS A 43 4.19 6.20 1.00
CA LYS A 43 3.89 7.22 0.00
C LYS A 43 4.43 6.81 -1.38
N PRO A 44 3.66 7.00 -2.47
CA PRO A 44 4.17 6.80 -3.82
C PRO A 44 5.35 7.73 -4.11
N PHE A 45 6.24 7.27 -5.00
CA PHE A 45 7.25 8.14 -5.59
C PHE A 45 6.56 9.19 -6.47
N ALA A 46 7.03 10.44 -6.38
CA ALA A 46 6.35 11.61 -6.97
C ALA A 46 6.49 11.73 -8.50
N SER A 47 7.20 10.82 -9.16
CA SER A 47 7.34 10.82 -10.62
C SER A 47 6.09 10.23 -11.29
N GLN A 48 5.79 10.64 -12.52
CA GLN A 48 4.77 9.97 -13.34
C GLN A 48 5.14 8.48 -13.45
N CYS A 49 4.31 7.61 -12.87
CA CYS A 49 4.52 6.17 -12.80
C CYS A 49 3.64 5.47 -13.85
N ASP A 50 4.16 4.44 -14.52
CA ASP A 50 3.37 3.67 -15.50
C ASP A 50 2.10 3.03 -14.90
N ILE A 51 2.13 2.74 -13.59
CA ILE A 51 1.00 2.16 -12.89
C ILE A 51 -0.23 3.06 -12.88
N ASN A 52 -0.07 4.38 -13.02
CA ASN A 52 -1.17 5.33 -13.02
C ASN A 52 -2.16 5.09 -14.16
N LYS A 53 -1.75 4.39 -15.23
CA LYS A 53 -2.63 3.98 -16.34
C LYS A 53 -3.72 2.98 -15.91
N TYR A 54 -3.47 2.24 -14.83
CA TYR A 54 -4.36 1.18 -14.33
C TYR A 54 -5.14 1.61 -13.08
N LEU A 55 -4.86 2.81 -12.56
CA LEU A 55 -5.44 3.32 -11.32
C LEU A 55 -6.42 4.45 -11.61
N ASN A 56 -7.52 4.45 -10.87
CA ASN A 56 -8.48 5.55 -10.87
C ASN A 56 -8.12 6.59 -9.81
N VAL A 57 -7.90 6.15 -8.56
CA VAL A 57 -7.40 7.00 -7.47
C VAL A 57 -6.23 6.30 -6.78
N SER A 58 -5.22 7.07 -6.38
CA SER A 58 -4.15 6.62 -5.50
C SER A 58 -4.12 7.46 -4.23
N SER A 59 -4.19 6.82 -3.08
CA SER A 59 -4.00 7.43 -1.78
C SER A 59 -2.89 6.72 -1.01
N SER A 60 -2.32 7.40 -0.02
CA SER A 60 -1.31 6.80 0.83
C SER A 60 -1.36 7.30 2.26
N GLY A 61 -1.14 6.39 3.21
CA GLY A 61 -0.94 6.71 4.62
C GLY A 61 0.37 7.47 4.87
N LYS A 62 0.45 8.15 6.02
CA LYS A 62 1.66 8.85 6.48
C LYS A 62 2.30 8.12 7.67
N ILE A 63 2.69 6.86 7.49
CA ILE A 63 3.47 6.16 8.52
C ILE A 63 4.96 6.45 8.36
N THR A 64 5.51 7.26 9.26
CA THR A 64 6.96 7.52 9.33
C THR A 64 7.71 6.31 9.89
N LYS A 65 9.00 6.17 9.54
CA LYS A 65 9.86 5.09 10.07
C LYS A 65 9.89 5.06 11.61
N LEU A 66 9.91 6.23 12.25
CA LEU A 66 9.88 6.34 13.71
C LEU A 66 8.57 5.78 14.30
N ARG A 67 7.44 6.08 13.66
CA ARG A 67 6.13 5.60 14.08
C ARG A 67 5.98 4.09 13.91
N LYS A 68 6.60 3.49 12.87
CA LYS A 68 6.71 2.02 12.72
C LYS A 68 7.43 1.38 13.91
N ILE A 69 8.58 1.92 14.30
CA ILE A 69 9.37 1.41 15.43
C ILE A 69 8.57 1.55 16.73
N TYR A 70 7.94 2.71 16.96
CA TYR A 70 7.08 2.91 18.12
C TYR A 70 5.95 1.88 18.17
N ASN A 71 5.23 1.67 17.07
CA ASN A 71 4.12 0.73 16.98
C ASN A 71 4.55 -0.71 17.28
N ILE A 72 5.72 -1.12 16.77
CA ILE A 72 6.31 -2.43 17.11
C ILE A 72 6.53 -2.51 18.62
N LEU A 73 7.24 -1.56 19.23
CA LEU A 73 7.57 -1.63 20.66
C LEU A 73 6.35 -1.55 21.57
N SER A 74 5.33 -0.77 21.19
CA SER A 74 4.12 -0.60 21.99
C SER A 74 3.12 -1.76 21.86
N HIS A 75 3.09 -2.46 20.71
CA HIS A 75 2.12 -3.52 20.44
C HIS A 75 2.73 -4.93 20.30
N SER A 76 4.05 -5.10 20.45
CA SER A 76 4.75 -6.38 20.27
C SER A 76 4.40 -7.47 21.29
N LYS A 77 3.73 -7.13 22.39
CA LYS A 77 3.42 -8.10 23.45
C LYS A 77 2.16 -8.91 23.18
N ASP A 78 1.16 -8.28 22.55
CA ASP A 78 -0.18 -8.88 22.40
C ASP A 78 -0.56 -9.16 20.95
N THR A 79 0.28 -8.77 19.97
CA THR A 79 0.00 -8.97 18.54
C THR A 79 1.24 -9.42 17.78
N ALA A 80 1.03 -10.19 16.72
CA ALA A 80 2.11 -10.54 15.79
C ALA A 80 2.79 -9.26 15.29
N LEU A 81 4.11 -9.25 15.16
CA LEU A 81 4.91 -8.06 14.79
C LEU A 81 4.43 -7.37 13.50
N GLN A 82 3.91 -8.16 12.57
CA GLN A 82 3.29 -7.65 11.35
C GLN A 82 2.02 -6.86 11.66
N CYS A 83 1.15 -7.34 12.55
CA CYS A 83 -0.04 -6.61 13.00
C CYS A 83 0.32 -5.39 13.85
N ALA A 84 1.32 -5.53 14.74
CA ALA A 84 1.83 -4.43 15.56
C ALA A 84 2.31 -3.24 14.70
N MET A 85 2.99 -3.50 13.59
CA MET A 85 3.42 -2.47 12.62
C MET A 85 2.25 -1.62 12.08
N TYR A 86 1.03 -2.17 11.96
CA TYR A 86 -0.09 -1.53 11.27
C TYR A 86 -1.25 -1.10 12.17
N TYR A 87 -1.18 -1.33 13.49
CA TYR A 87 -2.31 -1.15 14.43
C TYR A 87 -2.66 0.31 14.79
N ASP A 88 -2.04 1.30 14.15
CA ASP A 88 -2.24 2.70 14.49
C ASP A 88 -3.36 3.33 13.64
N GLN A 89 -4.57 3.38 14.21
CA GLN A 89 -5.77 3.95 13.57
C GLN A 89 -5.62 5.43 13.17
N GLN A 90 -4.71 6.20 13.78
CA GLN A 90 -4.48 7.61 13.40
C GLN A 90 -3.59 7.78 12.17
N SER A 91 -2.95 6.71 11.69
CA SER A 91 -2.04 6.73 10.56
C SER A 91 -2.65 6.29 9.22
N TRP A 92 -3.92 5.89 9.25
CA TRP A 92 -4.70 5.41 8.11
C TRP A 92 -5.32 6.58 7.34
#